data_AF-A0A7T1I0L2-F1
#
_entry.id   AF-A0A7T1I0L2-F1
#
_cell.length_a   1.000
_cell.length_b   1.000
_cell.length_c   1.000
_cell.angle_alpha   90.00
_cell.angle_beta   90.00
_cell.angle_gamma   90.00
#
_symmetry.space_group_name_H-M   'P 1'
#
loop_
_entity.id
_entity.type
_entity.pdbx_description
1 polymer ?
#
loop_
_entity_poly.entity_id
_entity_poly.type
_entity_poly.pdbx_seq_one_letter_code
_entity_poly.pdbx_strand_id
1 'polypeptide(L)' 'MGCPAPQLIVMATGDAPPATHPNRMGDARRQALVESLRRRYRSTLEHSDARARQALFKEAVYLGIQPEEFAAGG' A
#
# COMPACT_ATOMS: atom_id res chain seq x y z
N MET A 1 -14.53 6.43 39.59
CA MET A 1 -13.43 6.48 38.60
C MET A 1 -13.44 5.17 37.85
N GLY A 2 -14.05 5.14 36.66
CA GLY A 2 -14.17 3.95 35.83
C GLY A 2 -13.28 4.11 34.61
N CYS A 3 -12.27 3.24 34.49
CA CYS A 3 -11.48 3.12 33.28
C CYS A 3 -12.21 2.17 32.32
N PRO A 4 -12.66 2.59 31.13
CA PRO A 4 -13.15 1.65 30.14
C PRO A 4 -11.97 0.90 29.50
N ALA A 5 -12.05 -0.43 29.44
CA ALA A 5 -11.13 -1.27 28.70
C ALA A 5 -11.24 -0.99 27.18
N PRO A 6 -10.14 -1.00 26.41
CA PRO A 6 -10.20 -0.86 24.97
C PRO A 6 -10.87 -2.09 24.35
N GLN A 7 -11.82 -1.84 23.46
CA GLN A 7 -12.65 -2.85 22.83
C GLN A 7 -11.85 -3.59 21.75
N LEU A 8 -11.70 -4.90 21.94
CA LEU A 8 -11.08 -5.81 20.97
C LEU A 8 -12.00 -5.92 19.74
N ILE A 9 -11.61 -5.27 18.64
CA ILE A 9 -12.25 -5.43 17.33
C ILE A 9 -11.90 -6.81 16.79
N VAL A 10 -12.92 -7.65 16.58
CA VAL A 10 -12.81 -8.94 15.90
C VAL A 10 -12.55 -8.70 14.40
N MET A 11 -11.44 -9.24 13.88
CA MET A 11 -11.14 -9.21 12.44
C MET A 11 -11.80 -10.40 11.73
N ALA A 12 -12.29 -10.14 10.52
CA ALA A 12 -13.13 -11.01 9.70
C ALA A 12 -12.59 -12.44 9.51
N THR A 13 -13.48 -13.42 9.69
CA THR A 13 -13.29 -14.82 9.35
C THR A 13 -13.05 -14.98 7.86
N GLY A 14 -11.92 -15.60 7.52
CA GLY A 14 -11.56 -15.94 6.15
C GLY A 14 -12.24 -17.22 5.66
N ASP A 15 -12.77 -17.16 4.44
CA ASP A 15 -12.85 -18.28 3.52
C ASP A 15 -12.63 -17.76 2.08
N ALA A 16 -11.54 -18.20 1.45
CA ALA A 16 -11.30 -17.98 0.01
C ALA A 16 -10.20 -18.95 -0.49
N PRO A 17 -10.50 -19.86 -1.47
CA PRO A 17 -9.55 -20.80 -2.07
C PRO A 17 -8.79 -20.19 -3.29
N PRO A 18 -7.91 -20.94 -3.98
CA PRO A 18 -6.46 -20.81 -3.97
C PRO A 18 -5.87 -19.84 -5.02
N ALA A 19 -4.61 -19.46 -4.77
CA ALA A 19 -3.90 -18.30 -5.29
C ALA A 19 -3.79 -18.14 -6.83
N THR A 20 -4.17 -16.95 -7.30
CA THR A 20 -3.40 -16.20 -8.31
C THR A 20 -2.89 -14.93 -7.61
N HIS A 21 -1.80 -15.10 -6.83
CA HIS A 21 -1.27 -14.21 -5.77
C HIS A 21 -1.93 -12.82 -5.59
N PRO A 22 -3.06 -12.70 -4.86
CA PRO A 22 -3.47 -11.43 -4.29
C PRO A 22 -2.60 -11.20 -3.05
N ASN A 23 -1.77 -10.15 -3.05
CA ASN A 23 -1.15 -9.68 -1.82
C ASN A 23 -2.26 -9.34 -0.81
N ARG A 24 -2.63 -10.29 0.08
CA ARG A 24 -3.72 -10.18 1.07
C ARG A 24 -3.36 -9.23 2.21
N MET A 25 -2.81 -8.06 1.89
CA MET A 25 -2.80 -6.94 2.82
C MET A 25 -4.22 -6.39 2.83
N GLY A 26 -4.88 -6.34 4.00
CA GLY A 26 -6.21 -5.76 4.11
C GLY A 26 -6.26 -4.36 3.49
N ASP A 27 -7.42 -3.96 2.98
CA ASP A 27 -7.58 -2.77 2.12
C ASP A 27 -6.94 -1.50 2.71
N ALA A 28 -7.06 -1.29 4.01
CA ALA A 28 -6.44 -0.16 4.72
C ALA A 28 -4.89 -0.17 4.66
N ARG A 29 -4.27 -1.35 4.82
CA ARG A 29 -2.81 -1.48 4.74
C ARG A 29 -2.32 -1.24 3.32
N ARG A 30 -3.06 -1.74 2.33
CA ARG A 30 -2.77 -1.52 0.92
C ARG A 30 -2.86 -0.03 0.56
N GLN A 31 -3.91 0.66 0.99
CA GLN A 31 -4.09 2.09 0.79
C GLN A 31 -2.94 2.91 1.40
N ALA A 32 -2.51 2.58 2.62
CA ALA A 32 -1.38 3.25 3.26
C ALA A 32 -0.07 3.11 2.46
N LEU A 33 0.17 1.94 1.86
CA LEU A 33 1.34 1.72 0.99
C LEU A 33 1.23 2.50 -0.32
N VAL A 34 0.06 2.52 -0.96
CA VAL A 34 -0.21 3.32 -2.16
C VAL A 34 0.02 4.81 -1.88
N GLU A 35 -0.48 5.35 -0.77
CA GLU A 35 -0.24 6.74 -0.39
C GLU A 35 1.25 7.03 -0.13
N SER A 36 1.96 6.11 0.52
CA SER A 36 3.40 6.23 0.75
C SER A 36 4.19 6.26 -0.55
N LEU A 37 3.88 5.36 -1.50
CA LEU A 37 4.49 5.34 -2.83
C LEU A 37 4.16 6.62 -3.61
N ARG A 38 2.92 7.11 -3.53
CA ARG A 38 2.48 8.36 -4.21
C ARG A 38 3.25 9.58 -3.72
N ARG A 39 3.41 9.74 -2.40
CA ARG A 39 4.20 10.85 -1.82
C ARG A 39 5.65 10.83 -2.32
N ARG A 40 6.28 9.66 -2.31
CA ARG A 40 7.65 9.49 -2.79
C ARG A 40 7.75 9.73 -4.30
N TYR A 41 6.80 9.24 -5.09
CA TYR A 41 6.76 9.44 -6.53
C TYR A 41 6.69 10.92 -6.92
N ARG A 42 5.86 11.72 -6.23
CA ARG A 42 5.78 13.17 -6.45
C ARG A 42 7.12 13.87 -6.23
N SER A 43 7.86 13.50 -5.17
CA SER A 43 9.20 14.06 -4.94
C SER A 43 10.18 13.70 -6.07
N THR A 44 10.06 12.52 -6.69
CA THR A 44 10.88 12.17 -7.87
C THR A 44 10.51 12.96 -9.13
N LEU A 45 9.31 13.53 -9.21
CA LEU A 45 8.91 14.40 -10.33
C LEU A 45 9.57 15.78 -10.21
N GLU A 46 9.65 16.33 -8.99
CA GLU A 46 10.29 17.62 -8.72
C GLU A 46 11.79 17.62 -9.08
N HIS A 47 12.47 16.51 -8.81
CA HIS A 47 13.89 16.36 -9.08
C HIS A 47 14.21 15.68 -10.43
N SER A 48 13.20 15.28 -11.20
CA SER A 48 13.35 14.48 -12.44
C SER A 48 14.26 13.26 -12.29
N ASP A 49 14.23 12.64 -11.10
CA ASP A 49 15.18 11.61 -10.72
C ASP A 49 14.73 10.23 -11.23
N ALA A 50 15.20 9.88 -12.43
CA ALA A 50 14.83 8.65 -13.11
C ALA A 50 15.24 7.38 -12.34
N ARG A 51 16.34 7.43 -11.57
CA ARG A 51 16.79 6.30 -10.75
C ARG A 51 15.87 6.10 -9.56
N ALA A 52 15.49 7.17 -8.88
CA ALA A 52 14.54 7.11 -7.77
C ALA A 52 13.18 6.57 -8.24
N ARG A 53 12.74 6.99 -9.43
CA ARG A 53 11.51 6.48 -10.04
C ARG A 53 11.59 4.98 -10.31
N GLN A 54 12.68 4.50 -10.92
CA GLN A 54 12.86 3.08 -11.17
C GLN A 54 12.88 2.24 -9.88
N ALA A 55 13.47 2.76 -8.79
CA ALA A 55 13.47 2.10 -7.49
C ALA A 55 12.05 1.95 -6.92
N LEU A 56 11.21 2.99 -7.04
CA LEU A 56 9.81 2.94 -6.59
C LEU A 56 8.98 1.93 -7.38
N PHE A 57 9.23 1.78 -8.69
CA PHE A 57 8.54 0.77 -9.50
C PHE A 57 8.91 -0.65 -9.06
N LYS A 58 10.20 -0.91 -8.78
CA LYS A 58 10.63 -2.22 -8.26
C LYS A 58 10.00 -2.52 -6.89
N GLU A 59 9.92 -1.53 -6.02
CA GLU A 59 9.28 -1.65 -4.71
C GLU A 59 7.79 -1.96 -4.85
N ALA A 60 7.08 -1.28 -5.74
CA ALA A 60 5.67 -1.52 -5.98
C ALA A 60 5.39 -2.94 -6.49
N VAL A 61 6.21 -3.43 -7.43
CA VAL A 61 6.14 -4.81 -7.93
C VAL A 61 6.37 -5.81 -6.79
N TYR A 62 7.36 -5.57 -5.93
CA TYR A 62 7.60 -6.41 -4.75
C TYR A 62 6.41 -6.42 -3.77
N LEU A 63 5.73 -5.28 -3.64
CA LEU A 63 4.53 -5.12 -2.83
C LEU A 63 3.24 -5.59 -3.53
N GLY A 64 3.29 -6.07 -4.76
CA GLY A 64 2.09 -6.43 -5.53
C GLY A 64 1.15 -5.24 -5.78
N ILE A 65 1.69 -4.03 -5.83
CA ILE A 65 0.99 -2.78 -6.17
C ILE A 65 1.35 -2.44 -7.60
N GLN A 66 0.34 -2.18 -8.43
CA GLN A 66 0.57 -1.76 -9.81
C GLN A 66 1.08 -0.31 -9.83
N PRO A 67 2.13 0.00 -10.60
CA PRO A 67 2.68 1.35 -10.68
C PRO A 67 1.66 2.44 -11.00
N GLU A 68 0.69 2.10 -11.83
CA GLU A 68 -0.41 2.96 -12.26
C GLU A 68 -1.24 3.44 -11.06
N GLU A 69 -1.33 2.67 -9.98
CA GLU A 69 -2.15 3.00 -8.81
C GLU A 69 -1.61 4.17 -7.99
N PHE A 70 -0.29 4.38 -7.97
CA PHE A 70 0.31 5.54 -7.29
C PHE A 70 0.85 6.59 -8.27
N ALA A 71 1.03 6.25 -9.56
CA ALA A 71 1.47 7.17 -10.60
C ALA A 71 0.32 7.94 -11.28
N ALA A 72 -0.91 7.38 -11.33
CA ALA A 72 -2.06 8.03 -11.97
C ALA A 72 -2.70 9.15 -11.12
N GLY A 73 -2.36 9.24 -9.83
CA GLY A 73 -2.82 10.29 -8.94
C GLY A 73 -1.96 11.55 -9.02
N GLY A 74 -2.04 12.28 -10.13
CA GLY A 74 -1.62 13.69 -10.22
C GLY A 74 -2.50 14.57 -9.35
#